data_AF-A0A496V2J1-F1
#
_entry.id   AF-A0A496V2J1-F1
#
_cell.length_a   1.000
_cell.length_b   1.000
_cell.length_c   1.000
_cell.angle_alpha   90.00
_cell.angle_beta   90.00
_cell.angle_gamma   90.00
#
_symmetry.space_group_name_H-M   'P 1'
#
loop_
_entity.id
_entity.type
_entity.pdbx_description
1 polymer ?
#
loop_
_entity_poly.entity_id
_entity_poly.type
_entity_poly.pdbx_seq_one_letter_code
_entity_poly.pdbx_strand_id
1 'polypeptide(L)'
;MIGSLAVGLIPIPLLDLAAVAGVQLKMLHSLAGEYDIGFSKEIGKSAIASLLGGVFTTETAIPVASLIKAVPFVGQVSGAISVSVLSAAATYAVGKVFIQHFESGGTFLDFDPEKVREHFAEQLKEGEKVAANLKASEAKAK
;
A
#
# COMPACT_ATOMS: atom_id res chain seq x y z
N MET A 1 -36.16 3.46 27.55
CA MET A 1 -35.68 3.89 26.21
C MET A 1 -34.23 4.33 26.34
N ILE A 2 -33.48 4.22 25.24
CA ILE A 2 -32.05 4.57 25.08
C ILE A 2 -31.10 3.42 25.46
N GLY A 3 -31.10 2.40 24.61
CA GLY A 3 -29.96 1.52 24.39
C GLY A 3 -29.66 1.50 22.89
N SER A 4 -28.37 1.46 22.54
CA SER A 4 -27.81 1.02 21.24
C SER A 4 -28.13 1.82 19.96
N LEU A 5 -27.62 3.05 19.85
CA LEU A 5 -27.44 3.69 18.52
C LEU A 5 -26.06 4.35 18.28
N ALA A 6 -25.08 4.29 19.20
CA ALA A 6 -23.89 5.14 19.08
C ALA A 6 -22.52 4.45 18.95
N VAL A 7 -22.43 3.12 18.82
CA VAL A 7 -21.12 2.41 18.77
C VAL A 7 -20.76 1.86 17.37
N GLY A 8 -21.65 1.99 16.38
CA GLY A 8 -21.54 1.23 15.12
C GLY A 8 -20.87 1.88 13.92
N LEU A 9 -20.41 3.14 13.96
CA LEU A 9 -20.07 3.85 12.71
C LEU A 9 -19.00 4.93 12.84
N ILE A 10 -17.98 4.73 13.68
CA ILE A 10 -16.73 5.46 13.48
C ILE A 10 -15.95 4.63 12.46
N PRO A 11 -15.87 5.01 11.16
CA PRO A 11 -14.81 4.48 10.32
C PRO A 11 -13.52 4.82 11.04
N ILE A 12 -12.83 3.83 11.61
CA ILE A 12 -11.56 4.03 12.30
C ILE A 12 -10.52 3.94 11.21
N PRO A 13 -10.11 5.05 10.56
CA PRO A 13 -9.24 4.97 9.39
C PRO A 13 -7.86 4.40 9.76
N LEU A 14 -7.54 4.47 11.05
CA LEU A 14 -6.36 3.86 11.65
C LEU A 14 -6.42 2.33 11.66
N LEU A 15 -7.60 1.73 11.80
CA LEU A 15 -7.78 0.28 11.75
C LEU A 15 -7.58 -0.25 10.33
N ASP A 16 -8.13 0.44 9.33
CA ASP A 16 -7.94 0.10 7.92
C ASP A 16 -6.45 0.19 7.53
N LEU A 17 -5.76 1.25 7.96
CA LEU A 17 -4.33 1.41 7.75
C LEU A 17 -3.52 0.28 8.42
N ALA A 18 -3.87 -0.08 9.66
CA ALA A 18 -3.23 -1.18 10.37
C ALA A 18 -3.47 -2.52 9.68
N ALA A 19 -4.66 -2.75 9.12
CA ALA A 19 -4.98 -3.94 8.36
C ALA A 19 -4.14 -4.04 7.08
N VAL A 20 -4.04 -2.95 6.31
CA VAL A 20 -3.18 -2.88 5.11
C VAL A 20 -1.72 -3.13 5.45
N ALA A 21 -1.20 -2.46 6.48
CA ALA A 21 0.16 -2.68 6.95
C ALA A 21 0.38 -4.14 7.41
N GLY A 22 -0.62 -4.74 8.06
CA GLY A 22 -0.61 -6.16 8.43
C GLY A 22 -0.50 -7.10 7.23
N VAL A 23 -1.23 -6.81 6.14
CA VAL A 23 -1.14 -7.57 4.88
C VAL A 23 0.25 -7.44 4.27
N GLN A 24 0.79 -6.23 4.19
CA GLN A 24 2.14 -5.99 3.67
C GLN A 24 3.22 -6.68 4.51
N LEU A 25 3.10 -6.69 5.84
CA LEU A 25 4.01 -7.42 6.72
C LEU A 25 3.96 -8.93 6.51
N LYS A 26 2.76 -9.50 6.35
CA LYS A 26 2.60 -10.92 6.06
C LYS A 26 3.21 -11.28 4.70
N MET A 27 3.05 -10.41 3.70
CA MET A 27 3.71 -10.56 2.40
C MET A 27 5.24 -10.57 2.55
N LEU A 28 5.82 -9.61 3.28
CA LEU A 28 7.26 -9.57 3.52
C LEU A 28 7.77 -10.79 4.29
N HIS A 29 7.02 -11.29 5.27
CA HIS A 29 7.35 -12.55 5.96
C HIS A 29 7.36 -13.74 5.00
N SER A 30 6.42 -13.80 4.06
CA SER A 30 6.34 -14.87 3.07
C SER A 30 7.49 -14.79 2.07
N LEU A 31 7.83 -13.58 1.59
CA LEU A 31 9.01 -13.35 0.76
C LEU A 31 10.29 -13.73 1.48
N ALA A 32 10.46 -13.34 2.74
CA ALA A 32 11.63 -13.70 3.53
C ALA A 32 11.84 -15.23 3.58
N GLY A 33 10.75 -15.99 3.73
CA GLY A 33 10.79 -17.44 3.71
C GLY A 33 11.21 -18.04 2.36
N GLU A 34 10.79 -17.45 1.24
CA GLU A 34 11.17 -17.90 -0.11
C GLU A 34 12.67 -17.71 -0.39
N TYR A 35 13.28 -16.67 0.19
CA TYR A 35 14.70 -16.37 0.03
C TYR A 35 15.58 -16.89 1.18
N ASP A 36 15.02 -17.71 2.10
CA ASP A 36 15.71 -18.21 3.31
C ASP A 36 16.31 -17.09 4.20
N ILE A 37 15.66 -15.93 4.25
CA ILE A 37 16.07 -14.75 5.03
C ILE A 37 15.30 -14.68 6.35
N GLY A 38 16.01 -14.38 7.44
CA GLY A 38 15.40 -14.14 8.74
C GLY A 38 14.45 -12.92 8.73
N PHE A 39 13.16 -13.14 9.02
CA PHE A 39 12.18 -12.07 9.06
C PHE A 39 12.28 -11.24 10.34
N SER A 40 12.30 -9.91 10.20
CA SER A 40 12.19 -8.96 11.31
C SER A 40 10.94 -8.11 11.16
N LYS A 41 9.96 -8.33 12.05
CA LYS A 41 8.68 -7.60 12.03
C LYS A 41 8.85 -6.10 12.22
N GLU A 42 9.72 -5.68 13.13
CA GLU A 42 9.93 -4.26 13.43
C GLU A 42 10.65 -3.54 12.29
N ILE A 43 11.64 -4.19 11.66
CA ILE A 43 12.32 -3.62 10.49
C ILE A 43 11.37 -3.60 9.29
N GLY A 44 10.59 -4.66 9.06
CA GLY A 44 9.58 -4.69 8.01
C GLY A 44 8.55 -3.56 8.16
N LYS A 45 8.08 -3.29 9.39
CA LYS A 45 7.18 -2.16 9.67
C LYS A 45 7.84 -0.83 9.35
N SER A 46 9.08 -0.64 9.81
CA SER A 46 9.83 0.60 9.58
C SER A 46 10.08 0.81 8.09
N ALA A 47 10.44 -0.24 7.36
CA ALA A 47 10.67 -0.18 5.92
C ALA A 47 9.41 0.20 5.15
N ILE A 48 8.27 -0.44 5.46
CA ILE A 48 6.96 -0.08 4.90
C ILE A 48 6.64 1.39 5.20
N ALA A 49 6.80 1.82 6.45
CA ALA A 49 6.52 3.18 6.86
C ALA A 49 7.44 4.20 6.16
N SER A 50 8.72 3.89 5.97
CA SER A 50 9.68 4.77 5.28
C SER A 50 9.39 4.88 3.78
N LEU A 51 9.12 3.75 3.11
CA LEU A 51 8.80 3.73 1.68
C LEU A 51 7.51 4.51 1.40
N LEU A 52 6.45 4.24 2.17
CA LEU A 52 5.16 4.91 1.99
C LEU A 52 5.17 6.34 2.51
N GLY A 53 5.80 6.59 3.66
CA GLY A 53 5.86 7.92 4.27
C GLY A 53 6.57 8.94 3.39
N GLY A 54 7.59 8.52 2.63
CA GLY A 54 8.21 9.37 1.64
C GLY A 54 7.36 9.60 0.38
N VAL A 55 6.40 8.73 0.07
CA VAL A 55 5.50 8.92 -1.07
C VAL A 55 4.42 9.94 -0.73
N PHE A 56 3.96 9.97 0.51
CA PHE A 56 2.96 10.92 1.04
C PHE A 56 3.61 12.21 1.58
N THR A 57 4.58 12.78 0.87
CA THR A 57 4.96 14.17 1.12
C THR A 57 3.77 15.09 0.80
N THR A 58 3.73 16.27 1.40
CA THR A 58 2.60 17.21 1.33
C THR A 58 2.16 17.57 -0.08
N GLU A 59 2.96 17.31 -1.12
CA GLU A 59 2.65 17.60 -2.52
C GLU A 59 1.82 16.49 -3.21
N THR A 60 1.97 15.22 -2.82
CA THR A 60 1.20 14.07 -3.33
C THR A 60 0.00 13.70 -2.46
N ALA A 61 -0.06 14.21 -1.22
CA ALA A 61 -1.21 14.04 -0.33
C ALA A 61 -2.45 14.86 -0.79
N ILE A 62 -2.22 15.96 -1.52
CA ILE A 62 -3.27 16.87 -2.01
C ILE A 62 -4.26 16.18 -2.99
N PRO A 63 -3.84 15.30 -3.93
CA PRO A 63 -4.79 14.53 -4.72
C PRO A 63 -5.60 13.52 -3.88
N VAL A 64 -5.02 12.88 -2.86
CA VAL A 64 -5.76 11.92 -2.00
C VAL A 64 -6.85 12.60 -1.18
N ALA A 65 -6.58 13.78 -0.62
CA ALA A 65 -7.59 14.56 0.11
C ALA A 65 -8.72 15.07 -0.80
N SER A 66 -8.42 15.37 -2.07
CA SER A 66 -9.43 15.74 -3.07
C SER A 66 -10.29 14.54 -3.51
N LEU A 67 -9.71 13.33 -3.56
CA LEU A 67 -10.45 12.09 -3.82
C LEU A 67 -11.42 11.72 -2.70
N ILE A 68 -11.04 11.98 -1.44
CA ILE A 68 -11.90 11.74 -0.26
C ILE A 68 -13.05 12.75 -0.19
N LYS A 69 -12.82 14.00 -0.64
CA LYS A 69 -13.84 15.06 -0.62
C LYS A 69 -14.76 15.06 -1.83
N ALA A 70 -14.43 14.35 -2.92
CA ALA A 70 -15.13 14.50 -4.17
C ALA A 70 -16.53 13.88 -4.17
N VAL A 71 -16.81 12.74 -3.51
CA VAL A 71 -18.18 12.19 -3.58
C VAL A 71 -18.56 11.20 -2.46
N PRO A 72 -19.50 11.56 -1.56
CA PRO A 72 -20.41 10.57 -1.00
C PRO A 72 -21.45 10.27 -2.09
N PHE A 73 -21.40 9.05 -2.64
CA PHE A 73 -22.42 8.37 -3.45
C PHE A 73 -22.21 8.13 -4.96
N VAL A 74 -21.90 9.08 -5.86
CA VAL A 74 -21.77 8.75 -7.31
C VAL A 74 -20.87 9.74 -8.07
N GLY A 75 -19.66 9.34 -8.50
CA GLY A 75 -18.85 10.16 -9.42
C GLY A 75 -17.71 9.41 -10.11
N GLN A 76 -18.08 8.65 -11.16
CA GLN A 76 -17.49 8.64 -12.50
C GLN A 76 -15.94 8.62 -12.60
N VAL A 77 -15.29 7.45 -12.61
CA VAL A 77 -15.01 6.62 -13.81
C VAL A 77 -14.40 7.42 -14.98
N SER A 78 -13.14 7.87 -14.87
CA SER A 78 -12.16 7.91 -15.99
C SER A 78 -10.79 8.56 -15.67
N GLY A 79 -10.59 9.23 -14.53
CA GLY A 79 -9.30 9.92 -14.27
C GLY A 79 -8.73 9.84 -12.85
N ALA A 80 -9.46 9.27 -11.90
CA ALA A 80 -9.07 9.21 -10.49
C ALA A 80 -8.56 7.81 -10.10
N ILE A 81 -7.32 7.70 -9.64
CA ILE A 81 -6.81 6.49 -8.98
C ILE A 81 -7.61 6.30 -7.69
N SER A 82 -8.45 5.26 -7.63
CA SER A 82 -9.20 4.97 -6.41
C SER A 82 -8.25 4.52 -5.29
N VAL A 83 -8.65 4.75 -4.03
CA VAL A 83 -7.89 4.33 -2.83
C VAL A 83 -7.48 2.85 -2.89
N SER A 84 -8.33 1.97 -3.44
CA SER A 84 -8.01 0.54 -3.61
C SER A 84 -6.90 0.27 -4.62
N VAL A 85 -6.86 1.03 -5.73
CA VAL A 85 -5.81 0.92 -6.75
C VAL A 85 -4.49 1.42 -6.18
N LEU A 86 -4.51 2.56 -5.46
CA LEU A 86 -3.32 3.09 -4.81
C LEU A 86 -2.79 2.14 -3.73
N SER A 87 -3.66 1.57 -2.91
CA SER A 87 -3.27 0.60 -1.89
C SER A 87 -2.67 -0.68 -2.49
N ALA A 88 -3.26 -1.18 -3.58
CA ALA A 88 -2.72 -2.32 -4.32
C ALA A 88 -1.37 -2.00 -4.98
N ALA A 89 -1.24 -0.81 -5.58
CA ALA A 89 0.00 -0.33 -6.18
C ALA A 89 1.13 -0.18 -5.16
N ALA A 90 0.82 0.38 -3.98
CA ALA A 90 1.75 0.49 -2.87
C ALA A 90 2.22 -0.88 -2.39
N THR A 91 1.29 -1.83 -2.26
CA THR A 91 1.62 -3.21 -1.87
C THR A 91 2.50 -3.91 -2.93
N TYR A 92 2.18 -3.72 -4.21
CA TYR A 92 2.99 -4.20 -5.33
C TYR A 92 4.42 -3.63 -5.28
N ALA A 93 4.55 -2.32 -5.13
CA ALA A 93 5.85 -1.64 -5.09
C ALA A 93 6.71 -2.10 -3.91
N VAL A 94 6.14 -2.22 -2.70
CA VAL A 94 6.85 -2.76 -1.53
C VAL A 94 7.35 -4.18 -1.82
N GLY A 95 6.51 -5.05 -2.38
CA GLY A 95 6.90 -6.41 -2.73
C GLY A 95 8.05 -6.45 -3.72
N LYS A 96 7.97 -5.66 -4.79
CA LYS A 96 8.99 -5.60 -5.85
C LYS A 96 10.34 -5.08 -5.36
N VAL A 97 10.33 -4.06 -4.50
CA VAL A 97 11.55 -3.54 -3.85
C VAL A 97 12.22 -4.62 -2.99
N PHE A 98 11.45 -5.34 -2.17
CA PHE A 98 12.03 -6.39 -1.33
C PHE A 98 12.49 -7.61 -2.12
N ILE A 99 11.78 -7.98 -3.19
CA ILE A 99 12.23 -9.01 -4.14
C ILE A 99 13.59 -8.63 -4.71
N GLN A 100 13.74 -7.42 -5.27
CA GLN A 100 15.00 -6.95 -5.83
C GLN A 100 16.11 -6.94 -4.75
N HIS A 101 15.79 -6.45 -3.56
CA HIS A 101 16.73 -6.40 -2.43
C HIS A 101 17.24 -7.79 -2.05
N PHE A 102 16.35 -8.76 -1.91
CA PHE A 102 16.70 -10.14 -1.56
C PHE A 102 17.42 -10.86 -2.71
N GLU A 103 17.03 -10.64 -3.96
CA GLU A 103 17.73 -11.16 -5.15
C GLU A 103 19.17 -10.63 -5.26
N SER A 104 19.43 -9.42 -4.74
CA SER A 104 20.77 -8.85 -4.67
C SER A 104 21.61 -9.38 -3.48
N GLY A 105 21.06 -10.29 -2.67
CA GLY A 105 21.71 -10.85 -1.48
C GLY A 105 21.53 -10.01 -0.21
N GLY A 106 20.65 -9.01 -0.23
CA GLY A 106 20.32 -8.19 0.93
C GLY A 106 19.40 -8.90 1.92
N THR A 107 19.31 -8.36 3.12
CA THR A 107 18.47 -8.84 4.23
C THR A 107 17.66 -7.69 4.84
N PHE A 108 16.81 -7.97 5.83
CA PHE A 108 16.16 -6.87 6.55
C PHE A 108 17.18 -5.95 7.26
N LEU A 109 18.33 -6.46 7.71
CA LEU A 109 19.28 -5.70 8.52
C LEU A 109 20.06 -4.65 7.73
N ASP A 110 20.23 -4.86 6.42
CA ASP A 110 20.97 -4.00 5.51
C ASP A 110 20.05 -3.19 4.57
N PHE A 111 18.73 -3.31 4.76
CA PHE A 111 17.76 -2.58 3.96
C PHE A 111 17.86 -1.07 4.18
N ASP A 112 18.12 -0.34 3.09
CA ASP A 112 18.23 1.11 3.07
C ASP A 112 17.14 1.72 2.17
N PRO A 113 16.08 2.31 2.73
CA PRO A 113 14.95 2.85 1.96
C PRO A 113 15.35 4.00 1.03
N GLU A 114 16.43 4.73 1.32
CA GLU A 114 16.89 5.83 0.48
C GLU A 114 17.48 5.31 -0.84
N LYS A 115 18.21 4.19 -0.80
CA LYS A 115 18.84 3.59 -1.99
C LYS A 115 17.83 3.01 -2.99
N VAL A 116 16.68 2.55 -2.50
CA VAL A 116 15.65 1.89 -3.33
C VAL A 116 14.51 2.84 -3.70
N ARG A 117 14.63 4.13 -3.36
CA ARG A 117 13.54 5.10 -3.47
C ARG A 117 13.08 5.37 -4.90
N GLU A 118 14.03 5.44 -5.82
CA GLU A 118 13.74 5.58 -7.25
C GLU A 118 13.03 4.33 -7.78
N HIS A 119 13.57 3.15 -7.49
CA HIS A 119 12.96 1.88 -7.88
C HIS A 119 11.55 1.72 -7.29
N PHE A 120 11.36 2.10 -6.03
CA PHE A 120 10.04 2.12 -5.40
C PHE A 120 9.05 2.99 -6.18
N ALA A 121 9.45 4.21 -6.58
CA ALA A 121 8.59 5.14 -7.32
C ALA A 121 8.23 4.61 -8.72
N GLU A 122 9.16 3.93 -9.40
CA GLU A 122 8.91 3.25 -10.66
C GLU A 122 7.89 2.11 -10.49
N GLN A 123 8.12 1.25 -9.50
CA GLN A 123 7.24 0.10 -9.21
C GLN A 123 5.87 0.55 -8.70
N LEU A 124 5.77 1.71 -8.05
CA LEU A 124 4.48 2.29 -7.67
C LEU A 124 3.67 2.68 -8.92
N LYS A 125 4.27 3.39 -9.88
CA LYS A 125 3.61 3.75 -11.16
C LYS A 125 3.23 2.51 -11.97
N GLU A 126 4.06 1.48 -11.95
CA GLU A 126 3.75 0.20 -12.59
C GLU A 126 2.58 -0.49 -11.87
N GLY A 127 2.64 -0.56 -10.54
CA GLY A 127 1.60 -1.12 -9.69
C GLY A 127 0.25 -0.44 -9.87
N GLU A 128 0.21 0.88 -10.09
CA GLU A 128 -1.02 1.61 -10.41
C GLU A 128 -1.66 1.09 -11.71
N LYS A 129 -0.86 0.87 -12.76
CA LYS A 129 -1.35 0.31 -14.03
C LYS A 129 -1.84 -1.12 -13.85
N VAL A 130 -1.08 -1.95 -13.14
CA VAL A 130 -1.45 -3.35 -12.85
C VAL A 130 -2.76 -3.40 -12.08
N ALA A 131 -2.88 -2.66 -10.99
CA ALA A 131 -4.07 -2.63 -10.15
C ALA A 131 -5.29 -2.04 -10.89
N ALA A 132 -5.11 -1.00 -11.71
CA ALA A 132 -6.18 -0.45 -12.53
C ALA A 132 -6.70 -1.46 -13.57
N ASN A 133 -5.80 -2.18 -14.22
CA ASN A 133 -6.15 -3.23 -15.19
C ASN A 133 -6.89 -4.39 -14.53
N LEU A 134 -6.44 -4.85 -13.36
CA LEU A 134 -7.11 -5.89 -12.59
C LEU A 134 -8.54 -5.48 -12.23
N LYS A 135 -8.72 -4.27 -11.69
CA LYS A 135 -10.03 -3.72 -11.36
C LYS A 135 -10.94 -3.60 -12.59
N ALA A 136 -10.40 -3.17 -13.72
CA ALA A 136 -11.16 -3.06 -14.97
C ALA A 136 -11.58 -4.43 -15.54
N SER A 137 -10.75 -5.46 -15.36
CA SER A 137 -11.05 -6.84 -15.74
C SER A 137 -12.16 -7.43 -14.87
N GLU A 138 -12.09 -7.25 -13.55
CA GLU A 138 -13.13 -7.69 -12.61
C GLU A 138 -14.49 -7.04 -12.90
N ALA A 139 -14.50 -5.75 -13.24
CA ALA A 139 -15.72 -5.03 -13.58
C ALA A 139 -16.36 -5.50 -14.90
N LYS A 140 -15.58 -6.06 -15.83
CA LYS A 140 -16.09 -6.64 -17.09
C LYS A 140 -16.56 -8.08 -16.94
N ALA A 141 -16.10 -8.79 -15.92
CA ALA A 141 -16.46 -10.18 -15.64
C ALA A 141 -17.76 -10.34 -14.83
N LYS A 142 -18.31 -9.23 -14.32
CA LYS A 142 -19.53 -9.17 -13.50
C LYS A 142 -20.67 -8.55 -14.29
#